data_AF-A0A3D3XSR4-F1
#
_entry.id   AF-A0A3D3XSR4-F1
#
_cell.length_a   1.000
_cell.length_b   1.000
_cell.length_c   1.000
_cell.angle_alpha   90.00
_cell.angle_beta   90.00
_cell.angle_gamma   90.00
#
_symmetry.space_group_name_H-M   'P 1'
#
loop_
_entity.id
_entity.type
_entity.pdbx_description
1 polymer ?
#
loop_
_entity_poly.entity_id
_entity_poly.type
_entity_poly.pdbx_seq_one_letter_code
_entity_poly.pdbx_strand_id
1 'polypeptide(L)'
;MISAVKNKRKELTVSLGLVIALLMVASILMYFLEHSAQPESFPSIQSSLLWGIDKYLTSLGISSADPITPLGKILGSFIAVLGVGLFALPAGIIASGFIEEIEKDKHLKRMSIVEQKIRYAFNIEYFMPVKDVKEDLGISHLPRKWLSTNDIQFKMGISMEEVIKVCEYSNLFRLRNVKFNGEDTIGLELITLNRSYGQVINRDSDLTIMNMTAVMQPFFGHFTRCIAELTNANYISNELYSPMSFIEERSLNLKRNSFEENDKSHPSLQELIKDITEIVRPNSTCIYFVNASRNEFLMQFNNGGEKENPDFSIGKFFKKIDRLEDYSKRAGEVCKNHEMEFGIHHTVGLPPSDHITHFIHERTKSNVLLLHVNSGILKKKAIVYYKLIADFASIFNYEK
;
A
#
# COMPACT_ATOMS: atom_id res chain seq x y z
N MET A 1 -2.59 12.98 -25.58
CA MET A 1 -2.30 12.74 -27.02
C MET A 1 -1.01 11.96 -27.23
N ILE A 2 0.17 12.50 -26.88
CA ILE A 2 1.45 11.80 -27.09
C ILE A 2 1.53 10.46 -26.34
N SER A 3 1.01 10.39 -25.10
CA SER A 3 0.95 9.16 -24.31
C SER A 3 0.09 8.06 -24.95
N ALA A 4 -1.08 8.41 -25.51
CA ALA A 4 -1.97 7.47 -26.18
C ALA A 4 -1.29 6.80 -27.40
N VAL A 5 -0.63 7.60 -28.24
CA VAL A 5 0.13 7.10 -29.41
C VAL A 5 1.33 6.25 -28.97
N LYS A 6 2.01 6.65 -27.89
CA LYS A 6 3.14 5.88 -27.33
C LYS A 6 2.69 4.52 -26.81
N ASN A 7 1.54 4.44 -26.13
CA ASN A 7 0.99 3.20 -25.57
C ASN A 7 0.56 2.22 -26.69
N LYS A 8 0.01 2.73 -27.80
CA LYS A 8 -0.42 1.93 -28.96
C LYS A 8 0.65 1.69 -30.03
N ARG A 9 1.91 2.09 -29.78
CA ARG A 9 3.00 1.99 -30.78
C ARG A 9 3.17 0.59 -31.36
N LYS A 10 3.08 -0.47 -30.54
CA LYS A 10 3.24 -1.85 -31.01
C LYS A 10 2.11 -2.24 -31.98
N GLU A 11 0.87 -1.96 -31.59
CA GLU A 11 -0.33 -2.23 -32.41
C GLU A 11 -0.27 -1.45 -33.74
N LEU A 12 0.16 -0.18 -33.70
CA LEU A 12 0.34 0.65 -34.89
C LEU A 12 1.45 0.14 -35.82
N THR A 13 2.60 -0.27 -35.29
CA THR A 13 3.70 -0.84 -36.09
C THR A 13 3.26 -2.13 -36.77
N VAL A 14 2.55 -3.01 -36.06
CA VAL A 14 2.03 -4.27 -36.63
C VAL A 14 0.99 -3.99 -37.72
N SER A 15 0.05 -3.08 -37.45
CA SER A 15 -0.96 -2.67 -38.44
C SER A 15 -0.32 -2.08 -39.69
N LEU A 16 0.59 -1.12 -39.55
CA LEU A 16 1.28 -0.50 -40.69
C LEU A 16 2.14 -1.51 -41.45
N GLY A 17 2.83 -2.42 -40.75
CA GLY A 17 3.58 -3.50 -41.37
C GLY A 17 2.71 -4.42 -42.21
N LEU A 18 1.51 -4.76 -41.74
CA LEU A 18 0.53 -5.54 -42.50
C LEU A 18 0.06 -4.80 -43.76
N VAL A 19 -0.23 -3.49 -43.65
CA VAL A 19 -0.61 -2.67 -44.82
C VAL A 19 0.50 -2.69 -45.88
N ILE A 20 1.75 -2.47 -45.48
CA ILE A 20 2.90 -2.46 -46.40
C ILE A 20 3.11 -3.85 -47.03
N ALA A 21 3.00 -4.93 -46.25
CA ALA A 21 3.17 -6.29 -46.75
C ALA A 21 2.09 -6.66 -47.80
N LEU A 22 0.83 -6.38 -47.51
CA LEU A 22 -0.28 -6.62 -48.44
C LEU A 22 -0.15 -5.80 -49.71
N LEU A 23 0.25 -4.53 -49.57
CA LEU A 23 0.52 -3.65 -50.69
C LEU A 23 1.66 -4.18 -51.58
N MET A 24 2.75 -4.70 -51.00
CA MET A 24 3.83 -5.32 -51.79
C MET A 24 3.32 -6.53 -52.58
N VAL A 25 2.55 -7.43 -51.97
CA VAL A 25 1.98 -8.60 -52.66
C VAL A 25 1.05 -8.16 -53.79
N ALA A 26 0.16 -7.20 -53.53
CA ALA A 26 -0.75 -6.64 -54.51
C ALA A 26 -0.01 -6.02 -55.71
N SER A 27 1.09 -5.33 -55.45
CA SER A 27 1.90 -4.66 -56.47
C SER A 27 2.64 -5.64 -57.37
N ILE A 28 3.19 -6.72 -56.79
CA ILE A 28 3.81 -7.81 -57.55
C ILE A 28 2.78 -8.47 -58.46
N LEU A 29 1.60 -8.81 -57.92
CA LEU A 29 0.52 -9.43 -58.70
C LEU A 29 0.04 -8.50 -59.83
N MET A 30 -0.13 -7.21 -59.55
CA MET A 30 -0.57 -6.25 -60.57
C MET A 30 0.45 -6.10 -61.70
N TYR A 31 1.75 -6.08 -61.37
CA TYR A 31 2.81 -6.08 -62.38
C TYR A 31 2.69 -7.29 -63.33
N PHE A 32 2.59 -8.51 -62.78
CA PHE A 32 2.52 -9.72 -63.61
C PHE A 32 1.26 -9.80 -64.46
N LEU A 33 0.14 -9.22 -64.00
CA LEU A 33 -1.12 -9.24 -64.73
C LEU A 33 -1.19 -8.16 -65.83
N GLU A 34 -0.58 -6.99 -65.63
CA GLU A 34 -0.74 -5.85 -66.53
C GLU A 34 0.48 -5.54 -67.40
N HIS A 35 1.69 -5.95 -67.01
CA HIS A 35 2.93 -5.58 -67.72
C HIS A 35 2.93 -6.01 -69.20
N SER A 36 2.46 -7.22 -69.50
CA SER A 36 2.39 -7.72 -70.88
C SER A 36 1.38 -6.97 -71.75
N ALA A 37 0.34 -6.38 -71.14
CA ALA A 37 -0.72 -5.68 -71.85
C ALA A 37 -0.45 -4.17 -71.97
N GLN A 38 0.21 -3.58 -70.97
CA GLN A 38 0.55 -2.16 -70.91
C GLN A 38 1.91 -1.92 -70.23
N PRO A 39 3.02 -2.23 -70.92
CA PRO A 39 4.36 -2.17 -70.35
C PRO A 39 4.79 -0.74 -69.97
N GLU A 40 4.28 0.28 -70.66
CA GLU A 40 4.54 1.70 -70.36
C GLU A 40 3.86 2.14 -69.04
N SER A 41 2.69 1.58 -68.72
CA SER A 41 1.93 1.92 -67.51
C SER A 41 2.41 1.17 -66.27
N PHE A 42 2.89 -0.07 -66.44
CA PHE A 42 3.43 -0.91 -65.36
C PHE A 42 4.84 -1.42 -65.72
N PRO A 43 5.85 -0.53 -65.86
CA PRO A 43 7.19 -0.90 -66.36
C PRO A 43 8.02 -1.68 -65.36
N SER A 44 7.71 -1.61 -64.06
CA SER A 44 8.42 -2.33 -63.00
C SER A 44 7.53 -2.56 -61.79
N ILE A 45 7.88 -3.54 -60.94
CA ILE A 45 7.18 -3.79 -59.66
C ILE A 45 7.13 -2.54 -58.79
N GLN A 46 8.19 -1.71 -58.81
CA GLN A 46 8.24 -0.44 -58.08
C GLN A 46 7.19 0.56 -58.59
N SER A 47 6.95 0.58 -59.91
CA SER A 47 5.92 1.43 -60.51
C SER A 47 4.52 0.94 -60.12
N SER A 48 4.31 -0.37 -60.08
CA SER A 48 3.07 -0.98 -59.54
C SER A 48 2.85 -0.68 -58.05
N LEU A 49 3.94 -0.59 -57.27
CA LEU A 49 3.88 -0.21 -55.86
C LEU A 49 3.46 1.24 -55.69
N LEU A 50 4.05 2.16 -56.45
CA LEU A 50 3.65 3.56 -56.45
C LEU A 50 2.20 3.74 -56.92
N TRP A 51 1.75 2.97 -57.91
CA TRP A 51 0.35 2.92 -58.31
C TRP A 51 -0.57 2.51 -57.15
N GLY A 52 -0.22 1.45 -56.41
CA GLY A 52 -1.00 0.99 -55.26
C GLY A 52 -1.08 2.03 -54.14
N ILE A 53 0.03 2.73 -53.86
CA ILE A 53 0.08 3.84 -52.88
C ILE A 53 -0.80 5.00 -53.34
N ASP A 54 -0.61 5.43 -54.58
CA ASP A 54 -1.31 6.58 -55.15
C ASP A 54 -2.82 6.34 -55.23
N LYS A 55 -3.26 5.18 -55.70
CA LYS A 55 -4.69 4.87 -55.87
C LYS A 55 -5.39 4.56 -54.55
N TYR A 56 -4.74 3.88 -53.60
CA TYR A 56 -5.42 3.31 -52.42
C TYR A 56 -4.96 3.82 -51.06
N LEU A 57 -3.80 4.49 -50.95
CA LEU A 57 -3.33 5.05 -49.67
C LEU A 57 -3.39 6.58 -49.61
N THR A 58 -2.98 7.27 -50.67
CA THR A 58 -2.83 8.74 -50.63
C THR A 58 -3.80 9.48 -51.54
N SER A 59 -4.37 8.80 -52.54
CA SER A 59 -5.31 9.38 -53.53
C SER A 59 -4.79 10.68 -54.15
N LEU A 60 -3.47 10.78 -54.37
CA LEU A 60 -2.85 12.00 -54.91
C LEU A 60 -3.14 12.16 -56.40
N GLY A 61 -3.49 11.08 -57.10
CA GLY A 61 -3.85 11.09 -58.52
C GLY A 61 -2.64 11.31 -59.43
N ILE A 62 -1.45 10.90 -58.98
CA ILE A 62 -0.19 11.05 -59.71
C ILE A 62 -0.08 10.01 -60.84
N SER A 63 -0.67 8.83 -60.67
CA SER A 63 -0.69 7.76 -61.67
C SER A 63 -2.03 7.72 -62.41
N SER A 64 -1.99 7.96 -63.73
CA SER A 64 -3.14 7.81 -64.62
C SER A 64 -3.34 6.37 -65.14
N ALA A 65 -2.62 5.39 -64.59
CA ALA A 65 -2.70 4.00 -65.03
C ALA A 65 -3.87 3.29 -64.35
N ASP A 66 -4.74 2.66 -65.14
CA ASP A 66 -5.79 1.74 -64.67
C ASP A 66 -5.59 0.36 -65.33
N PRO A 67 -5.83 -0.74 -64.61
CA PRO A 67 -5.69 -2.08 -65.17
C PRO A 67 -6.68 -2.30 -66.31
N ILE A 68 -6.18 -2.77 -67.46
CA ILE A 68 -6.99 -3.02 -68.66
C ILE A 68 -7.37 -4.49 -68.80
N THR A 69 -6.59 -5.41 -68.21
CA THR A 69 -6.86 -6.84 -68.29
C THR A 69 -8.04 -7.25 -67.40
N PRO A 70 -8.82 -8.29 -67.77
CA PRO A 70 -9.92 -8.77 -66.95
C PRO A 70 -9.47 -9.19 -65.54
N LEU A 71 -8.33 -9.87 -65.42
CA LEU A 71 -7.77 -10.30 -64.14
C LEU A 71 -7.23 -9.12 -63.31
N GLY A 72 -6.58 -8.14 -63.94
CA GLY A 72 -6.13 -6.93 -63.26
C GLY A 72 -7.28 -6.07 -62.75
N LYS A 73 -8.40 -6.00 -63.50
CA LYS A 73 -9.63 -5.32 -63.04
C LYS A 73 -10.27 -6.01 -61.83
N ILE A 74 -10.31 -7.34 -61.81
CA ILE A 74 -10.81 -8.11 -60.66
C ILE A 74 -9.90 -7.87 -59.45
N LEU A 75 -8.57 -7.97 -59.64
CA LEU A 75 -7.60 -7.73 -58.58
C LEU A 75 -7.68 -6.28 -58.04
N GLY A 76 -7.77 -5.29 -58.92
CA GLY A 76 -7.92 -3.88 -58.54
C GLY A 76 -9.22 -3.61 -57.76
N SER A 77 -10.31 -4.30 -58.10
CA SER A 77 -11.56 -4.20 -57.34
C SER A 77 -11.43 -4.80 -55.94
N PHE A 78 -10.70 -5.92 -55.80
CA PHE A 78 -10.41 -6.53 -54.50
C PHE A 78 -9.49 -5.66 -53.65
N ILE A 79 -8.44 -5.09 -54.26
CA ILE A 79 -7.53 -4.15 -53.59
C ILE A 79 -8.28 -2.90 -53.14
N ALA A 80 -9.24 -2.38 -53.91
CA ALA A 80 -10.06 -1.24 -53.52
C ALA A 80 -10.81 -1.49 -52.21
N VAL A 81 -11.46 -2.64 -52.07
CA VAL A 81 -12.17 -3.04 -50.85
C VAL A 81 -11.18 -3.22 -49.69
N LEU A 82 -10.04 -3.88 -49.93
CA LEU A 82 -9.01 -4.06 -48.92
C LEU A 82 -8.38 -2.75 -48.46
N GLY A 83 -8.12 -1.80 -49.37
CA GLY A 83 -7.48 -0.52 -49.07
C GLY A 83 -8.27 0.29 -48.06
N VAL A 84 -9.60 0.36 -48.22
CA VAL A 84 -10.49 1.03 -47.26
C VAL A 84 -10.43 0.37 -45.88
N GLY A 85 -10.47 -0.97 -45.82
CA GLY A 85 -10.35 -1.71 -44.57
C GLY A 85 -8.99 -1.55 -43.89
N LEU A 86 -7.91 -1.56 -44.67
CA LEU A 86 -6.54 -1.41 -44.18
C LEU A 86 -6.25 -0.02 -43.63
N PHE A 87 -6.80 1.04 -44.23
CA PHE A 87 -6.66 2.40 -43.71
C PHE A 87 -7.50 2.65 -42.45
N ALA A 88 -8.63 1.94 -42.30
CA ALA A 88 -9.45 2.04 -41.11
C ALA A 88 -8.77 1.49 -39.84
N LEU A 89 -7.83 0.54 -39.99
CA LEU A 89 -7.15 -0.11 -38.85
C LEU A 89 -6.26 0.87 -38.05
N PRO A 90 -5.29 1.60 -38.64
CA PRO A 90 -4.50 2.59 -37.89
C PRO A 90 -5.36 3.67 -37.24
N ALA A 91 -6.36 4.19 -37.96
CA ALA A 91 -7.28 5.19 -37.43
C ALA A 91 -8.07 4.65 -36.23
N GLY A 92 -8.56 3.41 -36.31
CA GLY A 92 -9.27 2.73 -35.22
C GLY A 92 -8.38 2.48 -33.99
N ILE A 93 -7.12 2.09 -34.19
CA ILE A 93 -6.14 1.89 -33.10
C ILE A 93 -5.82 3.21 -32.41
N ILE A 94 -5.64 4.29 -33.17
CA ILE A 94 -5.41 5.63 -32.60
C ILE A 94 -6.65 6.06 -31.79
N ALA A 95 -7.84 5.91 -32.35
CA ALA A 95 -9.09 6.28 -31.68
C ALA A 95 -9.32 5.47 -30.39
N SER A 96 -9.06 4.16 -30.40
CA SER A 96 -9.19 3.32 -29.20
C SER A 96 -8.18 3.71 -28.13
N GLY A 97 -6.92 3.99 -28.51
CA GLY A 97 -5.91 4.50 -27.58
C GLY A 97 -6.27 5.85 -26.96
N PHE A 98 -6.98 6.70 -27.70
CA PHE A 98 -7.51 7.96 -27.16
C PHE A 98 -8.60 7.74 -26.12
N ILE A 99 -9.55 6.86 -26.42
CA ILE A 99 -10.65 6.53 -25.50
C ILE A 99 -10.07 5.92 -24.21
N GLU A 100 -9.14 4.97 -24.33
CA GLU A 100 -8.48 4.31 -23.19
C GLU A 100 -7.75 5.32 -22.28
N GLU A 101 -7.04 6.30 -22.85
CA GLU A 101 -6.36 7.33 -22.06
C GLU A 101 -7.36 8.28 -21.36
N ILE A 102 -8.45 8.66 -22.04
CA ILE A 102 -9.50 9.50 -21.44
C ILE A 102 -10.20 8.77 -20.30
N GLU A 103 -10.48 7.47 -20.47
CA GLU A 103 -11.07 6.63 -19.44
C GLU A 103 -10.14 6.46 -18.24
N LYS A 104 -8.84 6.27 -18.49
CA LYS A 104 -7.82 6.23 -17.44
C LYS A 104 -7.77 7.53 -16.65
N ASP A 105 -7.75 8.68 -17.30
CA ASP A 105 -7.76 9.99 -16.64
C ASP A 105 -9.03 10.21 -15.80
N LYS A 106 -10.20 9.84 -16.34
CA LYS A 106 -11.46 9.88 -15.60
C LYS A 106 -11.42 8.94 -14.40
N HIS A 107 -10.86 7.74 -14.56
CA HIS A 107 -10.72 6.77 -13.50
C HIS A 107 -9.82 7.28 -12.37
N LEU A 108 -8.64 7.83 -12.68
CA LEU A 108 -7.73 8.41 -11.70
C LEU A 108 -8.38 9.58 -10.94
N LYS A 109 -9.09 10.46 -11.65
CA LYS A 109 -9.87 11.55 -11.00
C LYS A 109 -10.95 11.02 -10.08
N ARG A 110 -11.69 9.98 -10.51
CA ARG A 110 -12.71 9.33 -9.68
C ARG A 110 -12.08 8.71 -8.43
N MET A 111 -10.99 7.97 -8.56
CA MET A 111 -10.30 7.35 -7.42
C MET A 111 -9.80 8.40 -6.44
N SER A 112 -9.20 9.50 -6.90
CA SER A 112 -8.78 10.60 -6.03
C SER A 112 -9.94 11.24 -5.26
N ILE A 113 -11.11 11.42 -5.90
CA ILE A 113 -12.31 11.96 -5.22
C ILE A 113 -12.82 10.97 -4.16
N VAL A 114 -12.89 9.68 -4.49
CA VAL A 114 -13.38 8.64 -3.55
C VAL A 114 -12.40 8.50 -2.38
N GLU A 115 -11.09 8.51 -2.65
CA GLU A 115 -10.03 8.52 -1.65
C GLU A 115 -10.21 9.67 -0.65
N GLN A 116 -10.41 10.90 -1.14
CA GLN A 116 -10.64 12.08 -0.31
C GLN A 116 -11.92 11.95 0.53
N LYS A 117 -13.01 11.42 -0.05
CA LYS A 117 -14.27 11.18 0.70
C LYS A 117 -14.08 10.18 1.82
N ILE A 118 -13.41 9.06 1.56
CA ILE A 118 -13.12 8.04 2.58
C ILE A 118 -12.20 8.63 3.65
N ARG A 119 -11.14 9.35 3.26
CA ARG A 119 -10.23 10.02 4.20
C ARG A 119 -10.96 11.01 5.10
N TYR A 120 -11.88 11.80 4.55
CA TYR A 120 -12.72 12.70 5.32
C TYR A 120 -13.60 11.94 6.33
N ALA A 121 -14.23 10.84 5.90
CA ALA A 121 -15.08 10.02 6.77
C ALA A 121 -14.33 9.44 7.99
N PHE A 122 -13.03 9.19 7.89
CA PHE A 122 -12.20 8.79 9.03
C PHE A 122 -12.07 9.88 10.10
N ASN A 123 -12.28 11.15 9.77
CA ASN A 123 -12.28 12.25 10.74
C ASN A 123 -13.66 12.51 11.36
N ILE A 124 -14.68 11.75 10.97
CA ILE A 124 -16.05 11.91 11.47
C ILE A 124 -16.39 10.83 12.50
N GLU A 125 -16.52 11.26 13.75
CA GLU A 125 -17.08 10.45 14.83
C GLU A 125 -18.57 10.76 14.99
N TYR A 126 -19.43 9.92 14.38
CA TYR A 126 -20.88 10.10 14.43
C TYR A 126 -21.54 9.56 15.70
N PHE A 127 -20.85 8.72 16.47
CA PHE A 127 -21.40 8.12 17.68
C PHE A 127 -20.98 8.95 18.90
N MET A 128 -21.92 9.73 19.45
CA MET A 128 -21.66 10.73 20.48
C MET A 128 -20.83 10.20 21.66
N PRO A 129 -21.14 9.03 22.26
CA PRO A 129 -20.35 8.53 23.39
C PRO A 129 -18.87 8.26 23.09
N VAL A 130 -18.51 8.01 21.82
CA VAL A 130 -17.10 7.86 21.41
C VAL A 130 -16.45 9.22 21.20
N LYS A 131 -17.21 10.18 20.66
CA LYS A 131 -16.76 11.55 20.51
C LYS A 131 -16.44 12.16 21.87
N ASP A 132 -17.33 12.03 22.85
CA ASP A 132 -17.15 12.53 24.21
C ASP A 132 -15.86 11.97 24.84
N VAL A 133 -15.66 10.64 24.77
CA VAL A 133 -14.45 10.00 25.30
C VAL A 133 -13.18 10.50 24.61
N LYS A 134 -13.19 10.78 23.30
CA LYS A 134 -12.02 11.32 22.60
C LYS A 134 -11.76 12.79 22.96
N GLU A 135 -12.82 13.56 23.20
CA GLU A 135 -12.73 14.95 23.67
C GLU A 135 -12.14 15.00 25.08
N ASP A 136 -12.63 14.17 26.00
CA ASP A 136 -12.10 14.04 27.37
C ASP A 136 -10.61 13.67 27.38
N LEU A 137 -10.20 12.83 26.43
CA LEU A 137 -8.81 12.40 26.27
C LEU A 137 -7.93 13.37 25.45
N GLY A 138 -8.50 14.42 24.86
CA GLY A 138 -7.75 15.37 24.02
C GLY A 138 -7.27 14.81 22.67
N ILE A 139 -7.81 13.69 22.21
CA ILE A 139 -7.40 12.98 20.97
C ILE A 139 -8.43 13.08 19.84
N SER A 140 -9.35 14.04 19.89
CA SER A 140 -10.37 14.25 18.85
C SER A 140 -9.80 14.54 17.47
N HIS A 141 -8.56 15.04 17.40
CA HIS A 141 -7.84 15.29 16.16
C HIS A 141 -7.35 13.99 15.49
N LEU A 142 -7.27 12.87 16.22
CA LEU A 142 -6.90 11.59 15.64
C LEU A 142 -8.09 10.98 14.88
N PRO A 143 -7.86 10.38 13.70
CA PRO A 143 -8.92 9.72 12.95
C PRO A 143 -9.49 8.55 13.75
N ARG A 144 -10.73 8.15 13.47
CA ARG A 144 -11.32 6.95 14.05
C ARG A 144 -10.52 5.71 13.65
N LYS A 145 -10.55 4.68 14.49
CA LYS A 145 -9.77 3.45 14.23
C LYS A 145 -10.15 2.70 12.95
N TRP A 146 -11.40 2.77 12.49
CA TRP A 146 -11.89 1.96 11.36
C TRP A 146 -13.22 2.44 10.77
N LEU A 147 -13.50 2.04 9.53
CA LEU A 147 -14.80 2.19 8.86
C LEU A 147 -15.25 0.84 8.27
N SER A 148 -16.49 0.41 8.55
CA SER A 148 -17.04 -0.80 7.92
C SER A 148 -17.36 -0.55 6.45
N THR A 149 -17.23 -1.58 5.60
CA THR A 149 -17.65 -1.46 4.19
C THR A 149 -19.15 -1.20 4.07
N ASN A 150 -19.95 -1.70 5.00
CA ASN A 150 -21.38 -1.42 5.08
C ASN A 150 -21.65 0.07 5.36
N ASP A 151 -20.93 0.69 6.29
CA ASP A 151 -21.06 2.13 6.54
C ASP A 151 -20.67 2.93 5.28
N ILE A 152 -19.56 2.55 4.63
CA ILE A 152 -19.10 3.22 3.41
C ILE A 152 -20.15 3.08 2.30
N GLN A 153 -20.71 1.89 2.11
CA GLN A 153 -21.72 1.63 1.09
C GLN A 153 -23.04 2.36 1.37
N PHE A 154 -23.64 2.15 2.54
CA PHE A 154 -24.98 2.64 2.84
C PHE A 154 -25.01 4.13 3.20
N LYS A 155 -23.96 4.68 3.81
CA LYS A 155 -23.92 6.11 4.19
C LYS A 155 -23.28 6.99 3.14
N MET A 156 -22.34 6.48 2.35
CA MET A 156 -21.60 7.29 1.36
C MET A 156 -21.94 6.94 -0.09
N GLY A 157 -22.68 5.85 -0.33
CA GLY A 157 -23.02 5.38 -1.68
C GLY A 157 -21.81 4.87 -2.47
N ILE A 158 -20.73 4.48 -1.80
CA ILE A 158 -19.50 4.00 -2.43
C ILE A 158 -19.51 2.47 -2.41
N SER A 159 -19.41 1.85 -3.59
CA SER A 159 -19.48 0.39 -3.68
C SER A 159 -18.22 -0.29 -3.13
N MET A 160 -18.33 -1.58 -2.80
CA MET A 160 -17.17 -2.38 -2.40
C MET A 160 -16.10 -2.44 -3.51
N GLU A 161 -16.52 -2.44 -4.77
CA GLU A 161 -15.61 -2.39 -5.92
C GLU A 161 -14.81 -1.08 -5.94
N GLU A 162 -15.45 0.06 -5.69
CA GLU A 162 -14.76 1.34 -5.58
C GLU A 162 -13.81 1.37 -4.39
N VAL A 163 -14.18 0.76 -3.26
CA VAL A 163 -13.31 0.65 -2.08
C VAL A 163 -12.05 -0.16 -2.38
N ILE A 164 -12.18 -1.31 -3.07
CA ILE A 164 -11.03 -2.13 -3.49
C ILE A 164 -10.13 -1.33 -4.42
N LYS A 165 -10.69 -0.70 -5.45
CA LYS A 165 -9.95 0.13 -6.40
C LYS A 165 -9.21 1.29 -5.72
N VAL A 166 -9.79 1.91 -4.69
CA VAL A 166 -9.10 2.93 -3.89
C VAL A 166 -7.93 2.34 -3.08
N CYS A 167 -8.06 1.13 -2.53
CA CYS A 167 -6.96 0.45 -1.85
C CYS A 167 -5.82 0.07 -2.80
N GLU A 168 -6.13 -0.19 -4.07
CA GLU A 168 -5.12 -0.43 -5.13
C GLU A 168 -4.45 0.88 -5.58
N TYR A 169 -5.22 1.96 -5.62
CA TYR A 169 -4.75 3.29 -6.03
C TYR A 169 -3.93 4.01 -4.95
N SER A 170 -4.29 3.86 -3.66
CA SER A 170 -3.71 4.60 -2.55
C SER A 170 -3.20 3.69 -1.43
N ASN A 171 -1.99 3.98 -0.94
CA ASN A 171 -1.39 3.28 0.20
C ASN A 171 -1.91 3.77 1.56
N LEU A 172 -2.84 4.73 1.59
CA LEU A 172 -3.41 5.26 2.85
C LEU A 172 -4.46 4.35 3.47
N PHE A 173 -4.98 3.37 2.73
CA PHE A 173 -6.04 2.50 3.20
C PHE A 173 -5.63 1.06 3.17
N ARG A 174 -6.08 0.31 4.17
CA ARG A 174 -5.90 -1.13 4.24
C ARG A 174 -7.22 -1.80 4.53
N LEU A 175 -7.65 -2.63 3.60
CA LEU A 175 -8.80 -3.48 3.79
C LEU A 175 -8.44 -4.60 4.77
N ARG A 176 -9.33 -4.84 5.74
CA ARG A 176 -9.19 -5.87 6.76
C ARG A 176 -10.49 -6.66 6.88
N ASN A 177 -10.35 -7.96 7.07
CA ASN A 177 -11.40 -8.77 7.65
C ASN A 177 -11.17 -8.85 9.17
N VAL A 178 -12.16 -8.43 9.95
CA VAL A 178 -12.11 -8.37 11.41
C VAL A 178 -13.29 -9.13 11.99
N LYS A 179 -12.99 -10.13 12.83
CA LYS A 179 -14.00 -10.86 13.60
C LYS A 179 -14.50 -10.04 14.78
N PHE A 180 -15.71 -9.50 14.69
CA PHE A 180 -16.43 -8.89 15.81
C PHE A 180 -17.49 -9.87 16.32
N ASN A 181 -17.47 -10.21 17.61
CA ASN A 181 -18.40 -11.16 18.22
C ASN A 181 -18.53 -12.53 17.50
N GLY A 182 -17.49 -12.96 16.79
CA GLY A 182 -17.48 -14.21 16.01
C GLY A 182 -17.89 -14.04 14.54
N GLU A 183 -18.43 -12.88 14.16
CA GLU A 183 -18.82 -12.58 12.79
C GLU A 183 -17.72 -11.82 12.06
N ASP A 184 -17.40 -12.28 10.84
CA ASP A 184 -16.46 -11.61 9.96
C ASP A 184 -17.07 -10.30 9.44
N THR A 185 -16.42 -9.18 9.74
CA THR A 185 -16.79 -7.88 9.21
C THR A 185 -15.63 -7.28 8.44
N ILE A 186 -15.89 -6.84 7.22
CA ILE A 186 -14.90 -6.20 6.36
C ILE A 186 -14.93 -4.70 6.60
N GLY A 187 -13.75 -4.09 6.67
CA GLY A 187 -13.63 -2.64 6.75
C GLY A 187 -12.27 -2.12 6.39
N LEU A 188 -12.17 -0.81 6.40
CA LEU A 188 -10.95 -0.06 6.14
C LEU A 188 -10.31 0.40 7.44
N GLU A 189 -8.99 0.33 7.46
CA GLU A 189 -8.12 1.07 8.35
C GLU A 189 -7.45 2.19 7.58
N LEU A 190 -7.32 3.36 8.21
CA LEU A 190 -6.50 4.44 7.70
C LEU A 190 -5.08 4.26 8.22
N ILE A 191 -4.13 4.23 7.30
CA ILE A 191 -2.69 4.19 7.57
C ILE A 191 -2.12 5.58 7.33
N THR A 192 -1.29 6.04 8.26
CA THR A 192 -0.48 7.24 8.05
C THR A 192 0.93 6.81 7.66
N LEU A 193 1.42 7.29 6.52
CA LEU A 193 2.75 6.95 6.01
C LEU A 193 3.57 8.23 5.84
N ASN A 194 4.72 8.29 6.50
CA ASN A 194 5.75 9.32 6.26
C ASN A 194 7.18 8.75 6.20
N ARG A 195 7.27 7.42 6.16
CA ARG A 195 8.45 6.60 5.93
C ARG A 195 8.08 5.43 5.02
N SER A 196 9.07 4.81 4.39
CA SER A 196 8.85 3.68 3.49
C SER A 196 8.37 2.41 4.20
N TYR A 197 8.51 2.30 5.53
CA TYR A 197 7.99 1.19 6.34
C TYR A 197 6.72 1.50 7.12
N GLY A 198 6.35 2.78 7.27
CA GLY A 198 5.22 3.17 8.10
C GLY A 198 5.29 4.61 8.57
N GLN A 199 5.25 4.81 9.88
CA GLN A 199 5.10 6.12 10.51
C GLN A 199 6.18 6.40 11.54
N VAL A 200 6.68 7.63 11.51
CA VAL A 200 7.58 8.21 12.50
C VAL A 200 7.06 9.56 12.99
N ILE A 201 7.09 9.79 14.29
CA ILE A 201 6.82 11.10 14.90
C ILE A 201 7.91 11.35 15.93
N ASN A 202 8.71 12.39 15.71
CA ASN A 202 9.69 12.86 16.68
C ASN A 202 9.11 14.04 17.46
N ARG A 203 8.91 13.87 18.76
CA ARG A 203 8.44 14.90 19.70
C ARG A 203 9.56 15.36 20.63
N ASP A 204 10.79 14.95 20.36
CA ASP A 204 11.96 15.24 21.18
C ASP A 204 11.82 14.72 22.63
N SER A 205 11.08 13.61 22.79
CA SER A 205 10.70 13.04 24.09
C SER A 205 11.68 11.97 24.58
N ASP A 206 11.81 11.81 25.90
CA ASP A 206 12.57 10.73 26.52
C ASP A 206 11.77 9.41 26.63
N LEU A 207 10.55 9.40 26.10
CA LEU A 207 9.73 8.22 25.92
C LEU A 207 9.54 7.99 24.42
N THR A 208 9.79 6.77 23.96
CA THR A 208 9.49 6.35 22.59
C THR A 208 8.54 5.16 22.61
N ILE A 209 7.42 5.26 21.92
CA ILE A 209 6.50 4.15 21.67
C ILE A 209 6.84 3.55 20.31
N MET A 210 7.18 2.26 20.29
CA MET A 210 7.54 1.55 19.08
C MET A 210 6.61 0.36 18.84
N ASN A 211 6.13 0.20 17.61
CA ASN A 211 5.32 -0.95 17.21
C ASN A 211 5.71 -1.48 15.83
N MET A 212 6.54 -2.54 15.80
CA MET A 212 6.95 -3.21 14.56
C MET A 212 5.92 -4.22 14.04
N THR A 213 4.80 -4.37 14.74
CA THR A 213 3.79 -5.40 14.50
C THR A 213 2.41 -4.83 14.16
N ALA A 214 2.30 -3.52 13.92
CA ALA A 214 1.05 -2.83 13.65
C ALA A 214 0.31 -3.41 12.42
N VAL A 215 1.03 -3.79 11.37
CA VAL A 215 0.45 -4.44 10.19
C VAL A 215 -0.09 -5.86 10.44
N MET A 216 0.29 -6.52 11.53
CA MET A 216 -0.12 -7.90 11.80
C MET A 216 -1.45 -8.01 12.53
N GLN A 217 -1.88 -6.97 13.25
CA GLN A 217 -3.12 -6.98 14.02
C GLN A 217 -4.00 -5.79 13.68
N PRO A 218 -5.32 -5.99 13.50
CA PRO A 218 -6.24 -4.89 13.30
C PRO A 218 -6.16 -3.87 14.44
N PHE A 219 -6.15 -2.58 14.08
CA PHE A 219 -6.16 -1.40 14.96
C PHE A 219 -4.92 -1.23 15.85
N PHE A 220 -3.88 -2.05 15.70
CA PHE A 220 -2.76 -2.02 16.63
C PHE A 220 -1.85 -0.80 16.43
N GLY A 221 -1.63 -0.41 15.17
CA GLY A 221 -1.01 0.87 14.82
C GLY A 221 -1.75 2.03 15.46
N HIS A 222 -3.04 2.16 15.16
CA HIS A 222 -3.91 3.17 15.77
C HIS A 222 -3.86 3.18 17.31
N PHE A 223 -3.92 2.01 17.96
CA PHE A 223 -3.86 1.86 19.42
C PHE A 223 -2.58 2.48 19.98
N THR A 224 -1.44 2.05 19.45
CA THR A 224 -0.12 2.54 19.88
C THR A 224 0.12 4.00 19.51
N ARG A 225 -0.43 4.47 18.38
CA ARG A 225 -0.39 5.88 17.97
C ARG A 225 -1.14 6.78 18.96
N CYS A 226 -2.29 6.35 19.47
CA CYS A 226 -3.05 7.09 20.47
C CYS A 226 -2.31 7.14 21.82
N ILE A 227 -1.73 6.02 22.25
CA ILE A 227 -0.88 6.00 23.46
C ILE A 227 0.29 6.97 23.32
N ALA A 228 0.95 6.99 22.17
CA ALA A 228 2.04 7.94 21.91
C ALA A 228 1.58 9.41 21.93
N GLU A 229 0.33 9.69 21.55
CA GLU A 229 -0.26 11.03 21.67
C GLU A 229 -0.49 11.41 23.14
N LEU A 230 -1.16 10.54 23.90
CA LEU A 230 -1.49 10.79 25.31
C LEU A 230 -0.27 10.89 26.23
N THR A 231 0.83 10.25 25.85
CA THR A 231 2.10 10.26 26.59
C THR A 231 3.10 11.27 26.06
N ASN A 232 2.75 12.03 25.02
CA ASN A 232 3.66 12.93 24.30
C ASN A 232 5.02 12.27 23.95
N ALA A 233 4.99 10.98 23.62
CA ALA A 233 6.16 10.18 23.31
C ALA A 233 6.57 10.32 21.84
N ASN A 234 7.81 10.00 21.48
CA ASN A 234 8.14 9.71 20.08
C ASN A 234 7.35 8.47 19.63
N TYR A 235 7.10 8.33 18.33
CA TYR A 235 6.36 7.20 17.77
C TYR A 235 7.08 6.63 16.56
N ILE A 236 7.28 5.31 16.53
CA ILE A 236 7.85 4.59 15.38
C ILE A 236 7.00 3.34 15.13
N SER A 237 6.44 3.19 13.94
CA SER A 237 5.62 2.03 13.61
C SER A 237 5.82 1.50 12.20
N ASN A 238 5.85 0.16 12.09
CA ASN A 238 5.83 -0.57 10.83
C ASN A 238 4.38 -0.92 10.45
N GLU A 239 3.89 -0.24 9.41
CA GLU A 239 2.51 -0.37 8.92
C GLU A 239 2.41 -1.17 7.62
N LEU A 240 3.54 -1.50 7.00
CA LEU A 240 3.57 -2.06 5.65
C LEU A 240 4.10 -3.50 5.58
N TYR A 241 5.15 -3.83 6.35
CA TYR A 241 5.91 -5.04 6.13
C TYR A 241 5.62 -6.14 7.14
N SER A 242 5.41 -7.37 6.65
CA SER A 242 5.29 -8.54 7.52
C SER A 242 5.83 -9.78 6.81
N PRO A 243 6.59 -10.66 7.50
CA PRO A 243 6.98 -11.95 6.93
C PRO A 243 5.79 -12.88 6.65
N MET A 244 4.59 -12.55 7.14
CA MET A 244 3.35 -13.28 6.88
C MET A 244 2.49 -12.60 5.79
N SER A 245 3.06 -11.65 5.04
CA SER A 245 2.37 -10.99 3.94
C SER A 245 2.11 -11.96 2.79
N PHE A 246 0.90 -11.92 2.21
CA PHE A 246 0.59 -12.62 0.96
C PHE A 246 1.06 -11.85 -0.28
N ILE A 247 1.50 -10.60 -0.09
CA ILE A 247 2.09 -9.75 -1.13
C ILE A 247 3.61 -9.81 -0.95
N GLU A 248 4.31 -10.30 -1.96
CA GLU A 248 5.76 -10.57 -1.93
C GLU A 248 6.56 -9.30 -1.63
N GLU A 249 6.20 -8.17 -2.25
CA GLU A 249 6.86 -6.87 -2.07
C GLU A 249 6.69 -6.31 -0.64
N ARG A 250 5.72 -6.83 0.12
CA ARG A 250 5.49 -6.49 1.53
C ARG A 250 6.01 -7.56 2.50
N SER A 251 6.66 -8.60 1.98
CA SER A 251 7.24 -9.70 2.77
C SER A 251 8.64 -9.38 3.27
N LEU A 252 8.71 -8.48 4.26
CA LEU A 252 9.96 -8.11 4.93
C LEU A 252 9.83 -8.23 6.46
N ASN A 253 10.87 -8.75 7.09
CA ASN A 253 10.94 -8.90 8.54
C ASN A 253 11.75 -7.75 9.17
N LEU A 254 11.05 -6.72 9.65
CA LEU A 254 11.66 -5.59 10.34
C LEU A 254 11.85 -5.80 11.85
N LYS A 255 11.25 -6.86 12.43
CA LYS A 255 11.43 -7.20 13.86
C LYS A 255 12.65 -8.10 14.09
N ARG A 256 13.01 -8.92 13.11
CA ARG A 256 14.16 -9.83 13.16
C ARG A 256 15.01 -9.70 11.91
N ASN A 257 16.23 -9.22 12.06
CA ASN A 257 17.17 -8.94 10.97
C ASN A 257 18.60 -8.84 11.51
N SER A 258 19.61 -8.69 10.64
CA SER A 258 20.98 -8.40 11.09
C SER A 258 21.14 -6.97 11.61
N PHE A 259 20.29 -6.05 11.16
CA PHE A 259 20.33 -4.61 11.50
C PHE A 259 21.69 -3.94 11.23
N GLU A 260 22.40 -4.41 10.21
CA GLU A 260 23.65 -3.82 9.74
C GLU A 260 23.38 -2.74 8.68
N GLU A 261 24.11 -1.63 8.74
CA GLU A 261 24.10 -0.62 7.67
C GLU A 261 24.97 -1.11 6.50
N ASN A 262 24.35 -1.58 5.41
CA ASN A 262 25.08 -2.00 4.21
C ASN A 262 24.24 -1.85 2.92
N ASP A 263 24.93 -1.73 1.77
CA ASP A 263 24.31 -1.51 0.45
C ASP A 263 23.37 -2.65 -0.01
N LYS A 264 23.46 -3.83 0.61
CA LYS A 264 22.64 -5.01 0.27
C LYS A 264 21.32 -5.07 1.04
N SER A 265 21.17 -4.24 2.06
CA SER A 265 19.98 -4.25 2.91
C SER A 265 18.80 -3.56 2.22
N HIS A 266 17.58 -4.02 2.54
CA HIS A 266 16.37 -3.42 2.02
C HIS A 266 16.29 -1.92 2.39
N PRO A 267 15.95 -1.00 1.48
CA PRO A 267 15.93 0.44 1.75
C PRO A 267 15.12 0.84 2.99
N SER A 268 13.95 0.23 3.17
CA SER A 268 13.09 0.47 4.35
C SER A 268 13.68 0.00 5.67
N LEU A 269 14.58 -1.00 5.66
CA LEU A 269 15.31 -1.41 6.86
C LEU A 269 16.39 -0.38 7.21
N GLN A 270 17.10 0.13 6.21
CA GLN A 270 18.11 1.18 6.40
C GLN A 270 17.47 2.47 6.93
N GLU A 271 16.32 2.86 6.37
CA GLU A 271 15.56 4.01 6.87
C GLU A 271 15.12 3.82 8.34
N LEU A 272 14.64 2.63 8.71
CA LEU A 272 14.29 2.30 10.09
C LEU A 272 15.49 2.37 11.04
N ILE A 273 16.63 1.80 10.67
CA ILE A 273 17.87 1.83 11.47
C ILE A 273 18.29 3.28 11.75
N LYS A 274 18.24 4.12 10.71
CA LYS A 274 18.54 5.54 10.80
C LYS A 274 17.56 6.26 11.73
N ASP A 275 16.24 6.11 11.51
CA ASP A 275 15.22 6.77 12.34
C ASP A 275 15.35 6.38 13.82
N ILE A 276 15.61 5.10 14.13
CA ILE A 276 15.81 4.64 15.50
C ILE A 276 17.03 5.33 16.12
N THR A 277 18.15 5.37 15.40
CA THR A 277 19.41 5.93 15.89
C THR A 277 19.31 7.45 16.09
N GLU A 278 18.52 8.16 15.29
CA GLU A 278 18.32 9.61 15.39
C GLU A 278 17.30 10.00 16.47
N ILE A 279 16.26 9.20 16.70
CA ILE A 279 15.12 9.56 17.55
C ILE A 279 15.25 9.00 18.97
N VAL A 280 15.76 7.77 19.12
CA VAL A 280 15.83 7.11 20.42
C VAL A 280 17.12 7.55 21.13
N ARG A 281 16.95 8.34 22.19
CA ARG A 281 18.07 8.94 22.93
C ARG A 281 18.73 7.96 23.91
N PRO A 282 20.02 8.15 24.23
CA PRO A 282 20.66 7.45 25.34
C PRO A 282 19.93 7.66 26.67
N ASN A 283 19.85 6.62 27.50
CA ASN A 283 19.18 6.62 28.81
C ASN A 283 17.67 6.94 28.81
N SER A 284 17.06 7.15 27.64
CA SER A 284 15.61 7.27 27.45
C SER A 284 14.91 5.91 27.61
N THR A 285 13.58 5.88 27.53
CA THR A 285 12.79 4.65 27.58
C THR A 285 12.07 4.41 26.26
N CYS A 286 12.29 3.23 25.68
CA CYS A 286 11.58 2.73 24.51
C CYS A 286 10.61 1.62 24.93
N ILE A 287 9.31 1.86 24.79
CA ILE A 287 8.26 0.85 24.99
C ILE A 287 8.00 0.18 23.65
N TYR A 288 8.45 -1.06 23.53
CA TYR A 288 8.30 -1.87 22.33
C TYR A 288 7.04 -2.74 22.45
N PHE A 289 5.99 -2.36 21.74
CA PHE A 289 4.72 -3.09 21.74
C PHE A 289 4.84 -4.39 20.95
N VAL A 290 4.41 -5.46 21.60
CA VAL A 290 4.36 -6.81 21.05
C VAL A 290 2.92 -7.30 21.11
N ASN A 291 2.43 -7.82 20.00
CA ASN A 291 1.16 -8.53 20.01
C ASN A 291 1.28 -9.86 20.78
N ALA A 292 0.41 -10.09 21.76
CA ALA A 292 0.25 -11.37 22.44
C ALA A 292 -1.06 -12.06 22.03
N SER A 293 -1.00 -13.39 21.99
CA SER A 293 -2.19 -14.24 21.80
C SER A 293 -3.21 -13.97 22.91
N ARG A 294 -4.48 -14.29 22.63
CA ARG A 294 -5.56 -14.15 23.60
C ARG A 294 -5.35 -15.15 24.75
N ASN A 295 -4.86 -14.66 25.88
CA ASN A 295 -4.63 -15.43 27.11
C ASN A 295 -5.27 -14.70 28.31
N GLU A 296 -5.07 -15.21 29.52
CA GLU A 296 -5.52 -14.62 30.79
C GLU A 296 -4.89 -13.24 31.09
N PHE A 297 -3.74 -12.92 30.47
CA PHE A 297 -3.02 -11.67 30.70
C PHE A 297 -3.60 -10.52 29.86
N LEU A 298 -3.86 -9.36 30.48
CA LEU A 298 -4.15 -8.13 29.73
C LEU A 298 -2.87 -7.61 29.08
N MET A 299 -1.80 -7.61 29.86
CA MET A 299 -0.46 -7.26 29.40
C MET A 299 0.62 -8.01 30.17
N GLN A 300 1.80 -8.12 29.56
CA GLN A 300 2.99 -8.64 30.20
C GLN A 300 4.19 -7.75 29.90
N PHE A 301 5.02 -7.54 30.92
CA PHE A 301 6.30 -6.85 30.80
C PHE A 301 7.44 -7.83 30.57
N ASN A 302 8.39 -7.42 29.73
CA ASN A 302 9.62 -8.17 29.50
C ASN A 302 10.76 -7.20 29.21
N ASN A 303 11.79 -7.18 30.06
CA ASN A 303 13.01 -6.38 29.86
C ASN A 303 14.22 -7.24 29.43
N GLY A 304 13.98 -8.41 28.86
CA GLY A 304 15.01 -9.38 28.45
C GLY A 304 15.43 -10.34 29.57
N GLY A 305 14.58 -10.55 30.58
CA GLY A 305 14.79 -11.56 31.62
C GLY A 305 14.55 -13.00 31.16
N GLU A 306 14.75 -13.95 32.07
CA GLU A 306 14.44 -15.36 31.82
C GLU A 306 12.94 -15.61 31.82
N LYS A 307 12.46 -16.52 30.96
CA LYS A 307 11.04 -16.88 30.89
C LYS A 307 10.56 -17.40 32.24
N GLU A 308 9.35 -17.03 32.65
CA GLU A 308 8.71 -17.41 33.92
C GLU A 308 9.41 -16.88 35.18
N ASN A 309 10.39 -15.99 35.05
CA ASN A 309 11.05 -15.34 36.18
C ASN A 309 10.52 -13.90 36.38
N PRO A 310 9.87 -13.56 37.51
CA PRO A 310 9.30 -12.24 37.73
C PRO A 310 10.33 -11.15 38.10
N ASP A 311 11.60 -11.51 38.27
CA ASP A 311 12.65 -10.57 38.64
C ASP A 311 13.07 -9.70 37.45
N PHE A 312 12.93 -8.38 37.58
CA PHE A 312 13.40 -7.43 36.57
C PHE A 312 14.92 -7.23 36.58
N SER A 313 15.60 -7.52 37.69
CA SER A 313 17.03 -7.26 37.87
C SER A 313 17.92 -8.11 36.95
N ILE A 314 17.43 -9.27 36.53
CA ILE A 314 18.12 -10.18 35.60
C ILE A 314 17.95 -9.76 34.12
N GLY A 315 17.12 -8.76 33.84
CA GLY A 315 16.81 -8.33 32.48
C GLY A 315 17.94 -7.53 31.82
N LYS A 316 18.20 -7.80 30.55
CA LYS A 316 19.31 -7.17 29.80
C LYS A 316 19.02 -5.74 29.34
N PHE A 317 17.76 -5.38 29.11
CA PHE A 317 17.41 -4.21 28.31
C PHE A 317 17.03 -2.98 29.10
N PHE A 318 16.83 -3.08 30.42
CA PHE A 318 16.32 -1.96 31.22
C PHE A 318 17.11 -1.84 32.52
N LYS A 319 17.90 -0.77 32.64
CA LYS A 319 18.84 -0.58 33.75
C LYS A 319 18.20 0.09 34.97
N LYS A 320 17.23 0.98 34.76
CA LYS A 320 16.55 1.74 35.83
C LYS A 320 15.41 0.91 36.43
N ILE A 321 15.73 -0.05 37.30
CA ILE A 321 14.77 -1.02 37.85
C ILE A 321 13.65 -0.33 38.64
N ASP A 322 13.94 0.67 39.49
CA ASP A 322 12.92 1.40 40.27
C ASP A 322 11.79 1.97 39.39
N ARG A 323 12.16 2.52 38.22
CA ARG A 323 11.19 3.05 37.24
C ARG A 323 10.32 1.92 36.65
N LEU A 324 10.91 0.76 36.42
CA LEU A 324 10.21 -0.39 35.87
C LEU A 324 9.26 -1.02 36.89
N GLU A 325 9.63 -1.05 38.17
CA GLU A 325 8.76 -1.46 39.27
C GLU A 325 7.56 -0.51 39.45
N ASP A 326 7.78 0.79 39.33
CA ASP A 326 6.72 1.79 39.33
C ASP A 326 5.73 1.60 38.16
N TYR A 327 6.24 1.33 36.95
CA TYR A 327 5.40 0.94 35.81
C TYR A 327 4.64 -0.37 36.06
N SER A 328 5.30 -1.35 36.66
CA SER A 328 4.71 -2.65 36.98
C SER A 328 3.54 -2.50 37.96
N LYS A 329 3.70 -1.66 38.98
CA LYS A 329 2.63 -1.36 39.95
C LYS A 329 1.40 -0.75 39.26
N ARG A 330 1.59 0.31 38.47
CA ARG A 330 0.49 0.93 37.71
C ARG A 330 -0.15 -0.05 36.72
N ALA A 331 0.65 -0.86 36.03
CA ALA A 331 0.14 -1.89 35.12
C ALA A 331 -0.70 -2.95 35.84
N GLY A 332 -0.28 -3.38 37.04
CA GLY A 332 -1.03 -4.31 37.88
C GLY A 332 -2.40 -3.75 38.30
N GLU A 333 -2.46 -2.47 38.66
CA GLU A 333 -3.73 -1.79 38.97
C GLU A 333 -4.66 -1.73 37.75
N VAL A 334 -4.13 -1.40 36.57
CA VAL A 334 -4.88 -1.42 35.31
C VAL A 334 -5.42 -2.82 35.01
N CYS A 335 -4.58 -3.85 35.09
CA CYS A 335 -5.01 -5.23 34.86
C CYS A 335 -6.13 -5.66 35.81
N LYS A 336 -6.02 -5.30 37.10
CA LYS A 336 -7.06 -5.58 38.11
C LYS A 336 -8.39 -4.91 37.78
N ASN A 337 -8.38 -3.66 37.30
CA ASN A 337 -9.59 -2.92 36.91
C ASN A 337 -10.33 -3.56 35.73
N HIS A 338 -9.63 -4.35 34.91
CA HIS A 338 -10.21 -5.08 33.78
C HIS A 338 -10.41 -6.57 34.06
N GLU A 339 -10.23 -7.02 35.31
CA GLU A 339 -10.37 -8.43 35.72
C GLU A 339 -9.48 -9.39 34.90
N MET A 340 -8.24 -8.96 34.62
CA MET A 340 -7.26 -9.72 33.85
C MET A 340 -5.91 -9.75 34.56
N GLU A 341 -5.06 -10.71 34.21
CA GLU A 341 -3.77 -10.89 34.86
C GLU A 341 -2.69 -9.94 34.30
N PHE A 342 -1.73 -9.61 35.15
CA PHE A 342 -0.49 -8.93 34.78
C PHE A 342 0.66 -9.92 34.86
N GLY A 343 1.44 -10.03 33.77
CA GLY A 343 2.58 -10.95 33.71
C GLY A 343 3.93 -10.24 33.69
N ILE A 344 4.95 -10.90 34.21
CA ILE A 344 6.36 -10.51 34.05
C ILE A 344 7.11 -11.71 33.50
N HIS A 345 7.74 -11.56 32.33
CA HIS A 345 8.48 -12.62 31.61
C HIS A 345 7.73 -13.96 31.39
N HIS A 346 6.42 -14.00 31.64
CA HIS A 346 5.66 -15.23 31.77
C HIS A 346 5.64 -16.08 30.49
N THR A 347 5.25 -15.48 29.36
CA THR A 347 5.12 -16.22 28.09
C THR A 347 6.40 -16.24 27.26
N VAL A 348 7.24 -15.21 27.42
CA VAL A 348 8.43 -14.96 26.61
C VAL A 348 9.46 -14.31 27.53
N GLY A 349 10.70 -14.84 27.50
CA GLY A 349 11.87 -14.24 28.15
C GLY A 349 12.74 -13.47 27.15
N LEU A 350 14.06 -13.64 27.21
CA LEU A 350 15.00 -12.96 26.32
C LEU A 350 14.72 -13.26 24.83
N PRO A 351 14.46 -12.24 23.99
CA PRO A 351 14.31 -12.41 22.55
C PRO A 351 15.60 -12.96 21.89
N PRO A 352 15.48 -13.66 20.75
CA PRO A 352 16.64 -14.08 19.97
C PRO A 352 17.58 -12.92 19.62
N SER A 353 18.86 -13.19 19.40
CA SER A 353 19.89 -12.17 19.15
C SER A 353 19.64 -11.32 17.91
N ASP A 354 18.92 -11.87 16.92
CA ASP A 354 18.52 -11.16 15.70
C ASP A 354 17.29 -10.26 15.88
N HIS A 355 16.76 -10.09 17.10
CA HIS A 355 15.59 -9.26 17.36
C HIS A 355 15.97 -7.78 17.56
N ILE A 356 15.16 -6.88 17.00
CA ILE A 356 15.41 -5.42 16.97
C ILE A 356 15.66 -4.80 18.35
N THR A 357 15.13 -5.39 19.42
CA THR A 357 15.30 -4.89 20.79
C THR A 357 16.75 -4.91 21.26
N HIS A 358 17.55 -5.89 20.81
CA HIS A 358 18.99 -5.91 21.08
C HIS A 358 19.66 -4.73 20.38
N PHE A 359 19.37 -4.53 19.09
CA PHE A 359 19.88 -3.39 18.32
C PHE A 359 19.53 -2.05 18.97
N ILE A 360 18.26 -1.82 19.34
CA ILE A 360 17.82 -0.58 19.98
C ILE A 360 18.63 -0.34 21.26
N HIS A 361 18.68 -1.34 22.16
CA HIS A 361 19.39 -1.21 23.43
C HIS A 361 20.89 -0.97 23.26
N GLU A 362 21.55 -1.75 22.40
CA GLU A 362 23.00 -1.70 22.22
C GLU A 362 23.46 -0.46 21.46
N ARG A 363 22.73 -0.05 20.41
CA ARG A 363 23.09 1.08 19.56
C ARG A 363 22.80 2.41 20.23
N THR A 364 21.61 2.54 20.83
CA THR A 364 21.13 3.83 21.36
C THR A 364 21.45 4.00 22.84
N LYS A 365 21.78 2.91 23.56
CA LYS A 365 21.94 2.89 25.02
C LYS A 365 20.67 3.29 25.78
N SER A 366 19.49 3.13 25.15
CA SER A 366 18.20 3.35 25.80
C SER A 366 17.78 2.15 26.66
N ASN A 367 16.81 2.38 27.56
CA ASN A 367 16.10 1.30 28.22
C ASN A 367 15.00 0.79 27.29
N VAL A 368 14.87 -0.52 27.11
CA VAL A 368 13.83 -1.11 26.25
C VAL A 368 12.93 -2.01 27.10
N LEU A 369 11.63 -1.75 27.07
CA LEU A 369 10.61 -2.58 27.69
C LEU A 369 9.74 -3.18 26.59
N LEU A 370 9.73 -4.51 26.47
CA LEU A 370 8.77 -5.21 25.63
C LEU A 370 7.44 -5.28 26.37
N LEU A 371 6.42 -4.68 25.79
CA LEU A 371 5.05 -4.69 26.29
C LEU A 371 4.20 -5.62 25.45
N HIS A 372 3.95 -6.81 25.97
CA HIS A 372 3.06 -7.79 25.36
C HIS A 372 1.62 -7.41 25.65
N VAL A 373 0.81 -7.18 24.61
CA VAL A 373 -0.58 -6.72 24.73
C VAL A 373 -1.53 -7.78 24.20
N ASN A 374 -2.57 -8.09 24.97
CA ASN A 374 -3.61 -9.03 24.55
C ASN A 374 -4.36 -8.51 23.31
N SER A 375 -4.23 -9.19 22.18
CA SER A 375 -4.92 -8.81 20.92
C SER A 375 -6.44 -8.72 21.03
N GLY A 376 -7.06 -9.41 22.00
CA GLY A 376 -8.50 -9.38 22.23
C GLY A 376 -9.04 -7.97 22.56
N ILE A 377 -8.20 -7.09 23.11
CA ILE A 377 -8.63 -5.76 23.53
C ILE A 377 -8.80 -4.80 22.34
N LEU A 378 -8.04 -5.00 21.27
CA LEU A 378 -8.05 -4.13 20.08
C LEU A 378 -9.42 -4.14 19.39
N LYS A 379 -10.12 -5.28 19.48
CA LYS A 379 -11.43 -5.53 18.86
C LYS A 379 -12.62 -5.18 19.76
N LYS A 380 -12.38 -4.63 20.97
CA LYS A 380 -13.46 -4.17 21.85
C LYS A 380 -14.23 -3.01 21.21
N LYS A 381 -15.46 -2.81 21.71
CA LYS A 381 -16.32 -1.66 21.35
C LYS A 381 -15.54 -0.36 21.56
N ALA A 382 -15.79 0.62 20.71
CA ALA A 382 -14.99 1.85 20.62
C ALA A 382 -14.80 2.57 21.98
N ILE A 383 -15.86 2.72 22.79
CA ILE A 383 -15.77 3.33 24.13
C ILE A 383 -14.74 2.60 25.01
N VAL A 384 -14.87 1.27 25.12
CA VAL A 384 -13.97 0.44 25.94
C VAL A 384 -12.55 0.47 25.38
N TYR A 385 -12.41 0.45 24.06
CA TYR A 385 -11.13 0.54 23.37
C TYR A 385 -10.38 1.85 23.68
N TYR A 386 -11.05 3.00 23.64
CA TYR A 386 -10.40 4.28 23.97
C TYR A 386 -10.11 4.44 25.46
N LYS A 387 -10.96 3.88 26.35
CA LYS A 387 -10.65 3.83 27.79
C LYS A 387 -9.40 2.99 28.08
N LEU A 388 -9.29 1.82 27.45
CA LEU A 388 -8.08 0.99 27.54
C LEU A 388 -6.83 1.72 27.02
N ILE A 389 -6.94 2.52 25.94
CA ILE A 389 -5.82 3.35 25.48
C ILE A 389 -5.36 4.30 26.59
N ALA A 390 -6.30 4.96 27.28
CA ALA A 390 -5.99 5.87 28.38
C ALA A 390 -5.35 5.14 29.57
N ASP A 391 -5.87 3.97 29.92
CA ASP A 391 -5.32 3.13 31.00
C ASP A 391 -3.88 2.67 30.67
N PHE A 392 -3.61 2.29 29.42
CA PHE A 392 -2.25 1.94 29.00
C PHE A 392 -1.31 3.16 28.98
N ALA A 393 -1.82 4.33 28.60
CA ALA A 393 -1.04 5.56 28.61
C ALA A 393 -0.69 6.02 30.03
N SER A 394 -1.60 5.86 31.00
CA SER A 394 -1.37 6.28 32.39
C SER A 394 -0.21 5.53 33.06
N ILE A 395 0.09 4.30 32.62
CA ILE A 395 1.25 3.53 33.10
C ILE A 395 2.55 4.29 32.87
N PHE A 396 2.69 4.98 31.73
CA PHE A 396 3.94 5.59 31.29
C PHE A 396 4.01 7.10 31.50
N ASN A 397 2.88 7.75 31.82
CA ASN A 397 2.88 9.15 32.19
C ASN A 397 3.57 9.33 33.54
N TYR A 398 4.54 10.25 33.55
CA TYR A 398 5.02 10.81 34.80
C TYR A 398 3.96 11.78 35.29
N GLU A 399 3.50 11.60 36.53
CA GLU A 399 2.86 12.72 37.23
C GLU A 399 3.83 13.91 37.14
N LYS A 400 3.34 15.02 36.58
CA LYS A 400 4.11 16.24 36.39
C LYS A 400 4.46 16.88 37.73
#